data_AF-A0A946ANC1-F1
#
_entry.id   AF-A0A946ANC1-F1
#
_cell.length_a   1.000
_cell.length_b   1.000
_cell.length_c   1.000
_cell.angle_alpha   90.00
_cell.angle_beta   90.00
_cell.angle_gamma   90.00
#
_symmetry.space_group_name_H-M   'P 1'
#
loop_
_entity.id
_entity.type
_entity.pdbx_description
1 polymer ?
#
loop_
_entity_poly.entity_id
_entity_poly.type
_entity_poly.pdbx_seq_one_letter_code
_entity_poly.pdbx_strand_id
1 'polypeptide(L)' 'DPNPADLKRIRQEIDIDGEEYRSILNNKTFNSVWGELQGEAVKTAPKGYAKDHPHIDLLRFKQHIFTINSTDKEILFSQL' A
#
# COMPACT_ATOMS: atom_id res chain seq x y z
N ASP A 1 -7.13 12.42 -8.61
CA ASP A 1 -6.53 12.30 -7.26
C ASP A 1 -7.50 11.65 -6.27
N PRO A 2 -7.02 10.89 -5.27
CA PRO A 2 -7.84 10.30 -4.22
C PRO A 2 -8.50 11.37 -3.33
N ASN A 3 -9.60 11.02 -2.66
CA ASN A 3 -10.28 11.93 -1.75
C ASN A 3 -9.34 12.32 -0.58
N PRO A 4 -9.17 13.63 -0.28
CA PRO A 4 -8.29 14.09 0.78
C PRO A 4 -8.63 13.55 2.18
N ALA A 5 -9.91 13.35 2.48
CA ALA A 5 -10.35 12.85 3.79
C ALA A 5 -9.94 11.39 3.99
N ASP A 6 -10.13 10.55 2.97
CA ASP A 6 -9.73 9.14 3.00
C ASP A 6 -8.21 9.02 3.09
N LEU A 7 -7.48 9.81 2.32
CA LEU A 7 -6.03 9.81 2.34
C LEU A 7 -5.48 10.25 3.70
N LYS A 8 -6.13 11.22 4.35
CA LYS A 8 -5.81 11.59 5.73
C LYS A 8 -6.05 10.42 6.68
N ARG A 9 -7.21 9.76 6.59
CA ARG A 9 -7.55 8.63 7.45
C ARG A 9 -6.55 7.49 7.32
N ILE A 10 -6.24 7.06 6.09
CA ILE A 10 -5.24 6.00 5.82
C ILE A 10 -3.89 6.35 6.44
N ARG A 11 -3.43 7.60 6.31
CA ARG A 11 -2.16 8.04 6.91
C ARG A 11 -2.20 8.05 8.43
N GLN A 12 -3.34 8.35 9.04
CA GLN A 12 -3.48 8.26 10.50
C GLN A 12 -3.40 6.80 10.98
N GLU A 13 -3.99 5.85 10.26
CA GLU A 13 -3.84 4.43 10.62
C GLU A 13 -2.38 3.96 10.47
N ILE A 14 -1.67 4.39 9.40
CA ILE A 14 -0.25 4.05 9.20
C ILE A 14 0.65 4.69 10.27
N ASP A 15 0.27 5.86 10.79
CA ASP A 15 0.99 6.54 11.87
C ASP A 15 0.92 5.74 13.18
N ILE A 16 -0.24 5.15 13.46
CA ILE A 16 -0.51 4.38 14.67
C ILE A 16 0.02 2.94 14.56
N ASP A 17 -0.31 2.26 13.45
CA ASP A 17 -0.12 0.81 13.26
C ASP A 17 0.77 0.47 12.06
N GLY A 18 1.71 1.36 11.71
CA GLY A 18 2.58 1.20 10.55
C GLY A 18 3.43 -0.07 10.57
N GLU A 19 3.80 -0.58 11.75
CA GLU A 19 4.52 -1.85 11.90
C GLU A 19 3.66 -3.07 11.54
N GLU A 20 2.36 -3.08 11.89
CA GLU A 20 1.45 -4.15 11.47
C GLU A 20 1.29 -4.15 9.95
N TYR A 21 1.15 -2.96 9.36
CA TYR A 21 1.07 -2.85 7.91
C TYR A 21 2.35 -3.36 7.24
N ARG A 22 3.54 -3.03 7.78
CA ARG A 22 4.82 -3.58 7.32
C ARG A 22 4.89 -5.10 7.44
N SER A 23 4.34 -5.68 8.51
CA SER A 23 4.29 -7.14 8.68
C SER A 23 3.56 -7.80 7.51
N ILE A 24 2.43 -7.22 7.07
CA ILE A 24 1.68 -7.69 5.90
C ILE A 24 2.51 -7.52 4.62
N LEU A 25 3.09 -6.33 4.41
CA LEU A 25 3.92 -6.03 3.23
C LEU A 25 5.17 -6.92 3.12
N ASN A 26 5.66 -7.46 4.24
CA ASN A 26 6.83 -8.34 4.27
C ASN A 26 6.45 -9.83 4.36
N ASN A 27 5.15 -10.14 4.41
CA ASN A 27 4.68 -11.52 4.49
C ASN A 27 4.91 -12.23 3.15
N LYS A 28 5.68 -13.31 3.17
CA LYS A 28 6.05 -14.06 1.94
C LYS A 28 4.85 -14.64 1.21
N THR A 29 3.85 -15.13 1.94
CA THR A 29 2.63 -15.70 1.35
C THR A 29 1.80 -14.59 0.68
N PHE A 30 1.67 -13.45 1.34
CA PHE A 30 1.01 -12.28 0.75
C PHE A 30 1.73 -11.83 -0.52
N ASN A 31 3.05 -11.63 -0.44
CA ASN A 31 3.87 -11.16 -1.56
C ASN A 31 3.92 -12.16 -2.73
N SER A 32 3.85 -13.47 -2.48
CA SER A 32 3.79 -14.47 -3.55
C SER A 32 2.55 -14.36 -4.43
N VAL A 33 1.49 -13.76 -3.91
CA VAL A 33 0.23 -13.54 -4.63
C VAL A 33 0.18 -12.14 -5.20
N TRP A 34 0.43 -11.14 -4.36
CA TRP A 34 0.12 -9.73 -4.65
C TRP A 34 1.31 -8.88 -5.11
N GLY A 35 2.53 -9.37 -4.92
CA GLY A 35 3.75 -8.61 -5.20
C GLY A 35 3.94 -7.40 -4.27
N GLU A 36 4.72 -6.42 -4.75
CA GLU A 36 5.07 -5.22 -4.00
C GLU A 36 3.97 -4.15 -4.05
N LEU A 37 3.86 -3.35 -2.99
CA LEU A 37 2.97 -2.18 -2.93
C LEU A 37 3.25 -1.21 -4.10
N GLN A 38 2.22 -0.93 -4.89
CA GLN A 38 2.26 0.03 -5.98
C GLN A 38 1.43 1.28 -5.65
N GLY A 39 1.68 2.36 -6.37
CA GLY A 39 0.90 3.59 -6.30
C GLY A 39 1.74 4.84 -6.45
N GLU A 40 1.10 5.96 -6.76
CA GLU A 40 1.79 7.24 -6.74
C GLU A 40 2.20 7.64 -5.33
N ALA A 41 3.37 8.25 -5.19
CA ALA A 41 3.84 8.84 -3.95
C ALA A 41 4.21 10.31 -4.13
N VAL A 42 3.99 11.12 -3.10
CA VAL A 42 4.53 12.48 -3.05
C VAL A 42 6.05 12.46 -2.85
N LYS A 43 6.74 13.49 -3.34
CA LYS A 43 8.21 13.59 -3.25
C LYS A 43 8.71 13.92 -1.84
N THR A 44 7.87 14.51 -1.00
CA THR A 44 8.22 14.99 0.34
C THR A 44 7.28 14.43 1.38
N ALA A 45 7.64 14.57 2.66
CA ALA A 45 6.75 14.27 3.77
C ALA A 45 5.38 14.97 3.59
N PRO A 46 4.26 14.25 3.74
CA PRO A 46 2.93 14.87 3.73
C PRO A 46 2.78 15.84 4.91
N LYS A 47 1.91 16.84 4.77
CA LYS A 47 1.63 17.82 5.82
C LYS A 47 1.18 17.11 7.11
N GLY A 48 1.84 17.42 8.23
CA GLY A 48 1.53 16.86 9.55
C GLY A 48 2.47 15.74 10.00
N TYR A 49 3.36 15.26 9.14
CA TYR A 49 4.32 14.21 9.46
C TYR A 49 5.77 14.71 9.36
N ALA A 50 6.61 14.27 10.30
CA ALA A 50 8.03 14.59 10.28
C ALA A 50 8.74 13.89 9.12
N LYS A 51 9.84 14.47 8.61
CA LYS A 51 10.59 13.87 7.49
C LYS A 51 11.29 12.57 7.87
N ASP A 52 11.61 12.41 9.14
CA ASP A 52 12.26 11.27 9.77
C ASP A 52 11.27 10.30 10.44
N HIS A 53 9.96 10.44 10.14
CA HIS A 53 8.95 9.51 10.65
C HIS A 53 9.30 8.06 10.26
N PRO A 54 9.19 7.07 11.18
CA PRO A 54 9.58 5.68 10.90
C PRO A 54 8.81 5.03 9.74
N HIS A 55 7.61 5.54 9.45
CA HIS A 55 6.76 5.09 8.34
C HIS A 55 6.65 6.09 7.19
N ILE A 56 7.61 7.03 7.06
CA ILE A 56 7.50 8.13 6.10
C ILE A 56 7.40 7.66 4.65
N ASP A 57 8.07 6.57 4.30
CA ASP A 57 7.97 5.89 3.01
C ASP A 57 6.52 5.48 2.71
N LEU A 58 5.82 4.89 3.67
CA LEU A 58 4.43 4.45 3.53
C LEU A 58 3.46 5.64 3.51
N LEU A 59 3.67 6.64 4.37
CA LEU A 59 2.83 7.84 4.44
C LEU A 59 2.87 8.66 3.15
N ARG A 60 3.96 8.58 2.38
CA ARG A 60 4.10 9.30 1.11
C ARG A 60 3.22 8.74 -0.01
N PHE A 61 2.76 7.49 0.08
CA PHE A 61 1.82 6.96 -0.90
C PHE A 61 0.52 7.76 -0.89
N LYS A 62 -0.03 7.95 -2.08
CA LYS A 62 -1.39 8.47 -2.31
C LYS A 62 -2.38 7.32 -2.47
N GLN A 63 -1.90 6.16 -2.86
CA GLN A 63 -2.68 4.97 -3.20
C GLN A 63 -1.90 3.75 -2.75
N HIS A 64 -2.60 2.72 -2.28
CA HIS A 64 -2.01 1.46 -1.84
C HIS A 64 -2.57 0.35 -2.71
N ILE A 65 -1.91 0.09 -3.84
CA ILE A 65 -2.42 -0.78 -4.92
C ILE A 65 -1.64 -2.08 -4.93
N PHE A 66 -2.37 -3.18 -5.04
CA PHE A 66 -1.83 -4.50 -5.32
C PHE A 66 -2.53 -5.07 -6.55
N THR A 67 -1.77 -5.68 -7.44
CA THR A 67 -2.28 -6.18 -8.71
C THR A 67 -1.73 -7.58 -8.95
N ILE A 68 -2.59 -8.47 -9.40
CA ILE A 68 -2.20 -9.79 -9.91
C ILE A 68 -2.36 -9.73 -11.42
N ASN A 69 -1.30 -10.07 -12.14
CA ASN A 69 -1.40 -10.28 -13.58
C ASN A 69 -1.71 -11.75 -13.81
N SER A 70 -2.94 -12.03 -14.24
CA SER A 70 -3.36 -13.37 -14.63
C SER A 70 -3.53 -13.44 -16.13
N THR A 71 -3.18 -14.58 -16.72
CA THR A 71 -3.47 -14.88 -18.12
C THR A 71 -4.92 -15.35 -18.28
N ASP A 72 -5.50 -15.16 -19.47
CA ASP A 72 -6.86 -15.63 -19.78
C ASP A 72 -7.03 -17.13 -19.50
N LYS A 73 -5.97 -17.93 -19.73
CA LYS A 73 -5.98 -19.36 -19.43
C LYS A 73 -6.14 -19.62 -17.93
N GLU A 74 -5.39 -18.93 -17.08
CA GLU A 74 -5.47 -19.09 -15.62
C GLU A 74 -6.85 -18.67 -15.07
N ILE A 75 -7.46 -17.64 -15.66
CA ILE A 75 -8.80 -17.19 -15.27
C ILE A 75 -9.85 -18.24 -15.67
N LEU A 76 -9.79 -18.77 -16.89
CA LEU A 76 -10.78 -19.73 -17.40
C LEU A 76 -10.77 -21.07 -16.64
N PHE A 77 -9.62 -21.53 -16.17
CA PHE A 77 -9.53 -22.76 -15.35
C PHE A 77 -10.03 -22.57 -13.91
N SER A 78 -10.09 -21.34 -13.40
CA SER A 78 -10.58 -21.06 -12.04
C SER A 78 -12.11 -21.02 -11.89
N GLN A 79 -12.84 -21.13 -13.01
CA GLN A 79 -14.31 -21.05 -13.08
C GLN A 79 -15.01 -22.38 -13.37
N LEU A 80 -14.25 -23.48 -13.44
CA LEU A 80 -14.73 -24.86 -13.57
C LEU A 80 -14.42 -25.65 -12.31
#